data_AF-C5K5A0-F1
#
_entry.id   AF-C5K5A0-F1
#
_cell.length_a   1.000
_cell.length_b   1.000
_cell.length_c   1.000
_cell.angle_alpha   90.00
_cell.angle_beta   90.00
_cell.angle_gamma   90.00
#
_symmetry.space_group_name_H-M   'P 1'
#
loop_
_entity.id
_entity.type
_entity.pdbx_description
1 polymer ?
#
loop_
_entity_poly.entity_id
_entity_poly.type
_entity_poly.pdbx_seq_one_letter_code
_entity_poly.pdbx_strand_id
1 'polypeptide(L)'
;MPFTAVRRLRNTVGIAALSGAAAYYVLATREARVLLGLHGGVDTTPAAAVCWGTRLYRGLVVPILFPLTASDPEVAHRMAIMGGAVYGRIVFFFHRFWNCLNVYNERVMDRIATILLDGDSRRPACAVVSDDVDPLKQVLFGVEFPRPVGLAAGFDKNGELLHLLTSSTLGNGFAEIGSVSKEPWPGNPRPRMFRLARDGAVINRMGLNNRGAAALREKLRSMSTLLNGTRHTPPIGVSITKTPSPTIENDAAIADIVASFDEVAPYAAYIDVNISCPNTAEGKTFEDLEALEKLLGALLTWRRDNYPDKPVLVKLSPPPAEADDTYYEGVSRMVRKAVELGVDGFVMINTIADRGDDLNLDRSVGDSNHGEKGGISGKPVRQRAINLVRHVYKVTAGKVPIIGCGGVFTAQDAYRLIRNGASLIQVYTGMIYEGPWVFRDINCGLAELLRKDGYSNVHEAVGVDVKSEFY
;
A
#
# COMPACT_ATOMS: atom_id res chain seq x y z
N MET A 1 24.12 16.97 33.35
CA MET A 1 23.50 17.60 32.17
C MET A 1 24.16 17.04 30.92
N PRO A 2 23.39 16.35 30.05
CA PRO A 2 23.30 16.84 28.69
C PRO A 2 21.87 16.66 28.14
N PHE A 3 21.01 17.65 28.42
CA PHE A 3 19.67 17.76 27.83
C PHE A 3 19.63 18.76 26.66
N THR A 4 20.79 19.19 26.16
CA THR A 4 20.91 20.29 25.19
C THR A 4 21.11 19.85 23.73
N ALA A 5 21.39 18.56 23.46
CA ALA A 5 21.52 18.05 22.09
C ALA A 5 20.16 17.74 21.41
N VAL A 6 19.12 17.44 22.20
CA VAL A 6 17.79 17.07 21.67
C VAL A 6 16.99 18.30 21.21
N ARG A 7 17.34 19.50 21.68
CA ARG A 7 16.59 20.73 21.37
C ARG A 7 17.03 21.42 20.06
N ARG A 8 18.16 21.01 19.46
CA ARG A 8 18.63 21.48 18.14
C ARG A 8 18.16 20.61 16.96
N LEU A 9 17.51 19.47 17.22
CA LEU A 9 16.86 18.61 16.22
C LEU A 9 15.46 19.11 15.82
N ARG A 10 15.23 20.43 15.85
CA ARG A 10 13.98 21.06 15.41
C ARG A 10 13.95 21.40 13.92
N ASN A 11 15.04 21.09 13.20
CA ASN A 11 15.20 21.28 11.75
C ASN A 11 15.16 19.96 10.96
N THR A 12 14.41 18.95 11.43
CA THR A 12 14.29 17.62 10.79
C THR A 12 13.59 17.66 9.44
N VAL A 13 12.94 18.78 9.08
CA VAL A 13 12.40 19.04 7.74
C VAL A 13 13.52 19.12 6.69
N GLY A 14 14.72 19.57 7.09
CA GLY A 14 15.88 19.66 6.20
C GLY A 14 16.47 18.30 5.83
N ILE A 15 16.47 17.32 6.73
CA ILE A 15 17.13 16.02 6.51
C ILE A 15 16.33 15.12 5.55
N ALA A 16 14.99 15.20 5.56
CA ALA A 16 14.15 14.48 4.61
C ALA A 16 14.21 15.12 3.21
N ALA A 17 14.22 16.45 3.11
CA ALA A 17 14.46 17.18 1.85
C ALA A 17 15.87 16.91 1.29
N LEU A 18 16.85 16.71 2.18
CA LEU A 18 18.19 16.27 1.83
C LEU A 18 18.25 14.82 1.34
N SER A 19 17.23 13.96 1.44
CA SER A 19 17.36 12.59 0.92
C SER A 19 17.34 12.50 -0.61
N GLY A 20 16.52 13.32 -1.29
CA GLY A 20 16.52 13.45 -2.75
C GLY A 20 17.65 14.35 -3.27
N ALA A 21 17.91 15.46 -2.58
CA ALA A 21 19.00 16.37 -2.92
C ALA A 21 20.38 15.77 -2.59
N ALA A 22 20.52 14.98 -1.52
CA ALA A 22 21.76 14.25 -1.21
C ALA A 22 21.94 13.01 -2.08
N ALA A 23 20.89 12.33 -2.55
CA ALA A 23 21.07 11.32 -3.60
C ALA A 23 21.70 11.94 -4.85
N TYR A 24 21.25 13.14 -5.25
CA TYR A 24 21.86 13.90 -6.34
C TYR A 24 23.26 14.44 -5.98
N TYR A 25 23.48 14.96 -4.78
CA TYR A 25 24.76 15.50 -4.31
C TYR A 25 25.84 14.40 -4.14
N VAL A 26 25.46 13.22 -3.67
CA VAL A 26 26.29 12.00 -3.56
C VAL A 26 26.65 11.48 -4.95
N LEU A 27 25.73 11.56 -5.91
CA LEU A 27 26.01 11.21 -7.31
C LEU A 27 26.88 12.28 -8.01
N ALA A 28 26.77 13.57 -7.63
CA ALA A 28 27.46 14.68 -8.29
C ALA A 28 28.88 14.96 -7.79
N THR A 29 29.24 14.58 -6.57
CA THR A 29 30.55 14.92 -5.97
C THR A 29 31.52 13.74 -5.96
N ARG A 30 32.76 14.00 -6.40
CA ARG A 30 33.85 13.00 -6.50
C ARG A 30 34.19 12.38 -5.13
N GLU A 31 34.04 13.15 -4.06
CA GLU A 31 34.36 12.75 -2.67
C GLU A 31 33.40 11.69 -2.13
N ALA A 32 32.10 11.78 -2.45
CA ALA A 32 31.10 10.80 -2.05
C ALA A 32 31.24 9.46 -2.80
N ARG A 33 31.68 9.50 -4.07
CA ARG A 33 31.96 8.30 -4.88
C ARG A 33 33.13 7.47 -4.33
N VAL A 34 34.14 8.14 -3.76
CA VAL A 34 35.30 7.49 -3.11
C VAL A 34 34.89 6.83 -1.78
N LEU A 35 34.06 7.51 -0.98
CA LEU A 35 33.50 6.96 0.27
C LEU A 35 32.61 5.72 0.04
N LEU A 36 31.99 5.60 -1.13
CA LEU A 36 31.10 4.49 -1.51
C LEU A 36 31.78 3.40 -2.37
N GLY A 37 33.11 3.48 -2.59
CA GLY A 37 33.86 2.48 -3.36
C GLY A 37 33.51 2.43 -4.86
N LEU A 38 32.93 3.51 -5.40
CA LEU A 38 32.53 3.60 -6.80
C LEU A 38 33.71 4.07 -7.66
N HIS A 39 34.48 3.11 -8.18
CA HIS A 39 35.54 3.35 -9.17
C HIS A 39 35.05 3.02 -10.58
N GLY A 40 34.92 4.05 -11.42
CA GLY A 40 34.45 3.93 -12.82
C GLY A 40 33.35 4.94 -13.15
N GLY A 41 33.09 5.16 -14.45
CA GLY A 41 32.00 6.01 -14.93
C GLY A 41 30.67 5.53 -14.37
N VAL A 42 30.01 6.37 -13.57
CA VAL A 42 28.74 6.04 -12.91
C VAL A 42 27.62 6.26 -13.92
N ASP A 43 26.82 5.23 -14.17
CA ASP A 43 25.57 5.34 -14.93
C ASP A 43 24.60 6.26 -14.18
N THR A 44 24.30 7.41 -14.79
CA THR A 44 23.40 8.44 -14.25
C THR A 44 22.02 8.42 -14.91
N THR A 45 21.68 7.37 -15.66
CA THR A 45 20.33 7.21 -16.24
C THR A 45 19.27 7.27 -15.13
N PRO A 46 18.03 7.72 -15.42
CA PRO A 46 16.95 7.72 -14.43
C PRO A 46 16.72 6.32 -13.81
N ALA A 47 16.88 5.25 -14.60
CA ALA A 47 16.79 3.88 -14.12
C ALA A 47 17.89 3.54 -13.10
N ALA A 48 19.14 3.93 -13.39
CA ALA A 48 20.26 3.77 -12.48
C ALA A 48 20.09 4.62 -11.21
N ALA A 49 19.63 5.87 -11.32
CA ALA A 49 19.39 6.75 -10.17
C ALA A 49 18.37 6.17 -9.17
N VAL A 50 17.32 5.49 -9.64
CA VAL A 50 16.34 4.81 -8.77
C VAL A 50 16.93 3.52 -8.17
N CYS A 51 17.74 2.77 -8.92
CA CYS A 51 18.50 1.64 -8.38
C CYS A 51 19.48 2.09 -7.28
N TRP A 52 20.16 3.22 -7.49
CA TRP A 52 21.00 3.88 -6.49
C TRP A 52 20.19 4.34 -5.29
N GLY A 53 19.01 4.95 -5.49
CA GLY A 53 18.10 5.35 -4.42
C GLY A 53 17.65 4.17 -3.56
N THR A 54 17.32 3.03 -4.17
CA THR A 54 16.95 1.79 -3.46
C THR A 54 18.14 1.23 -2.67
N ARG A 55 19.32 1.15 -3.31
CA ARG A 55 20.55 0.67 -2.66
C ARG A 55 20.98 1.58 -1.51
N LEU A 56 20.85 2.89 -1.67
CA LEU A 56 21.17 3.88 -0.65
C LEU A 56 20.15 3.86 0.49
N TYR A 57 18.86 3.64 0.19
CA TYR A 57 17.86 3.42 1.23
C TYR A 57 18.17 2.16 2.05
N ARG A 58 18.37 1.02 1.39
CA ARG A 58 18.71 -0.26 2.05
C ARG A 58 20.05 -0.25 2.77
N GLY A 59 21.07 0.40 2.19
CA GLY A 59 22.45 0.38 2.67
C GLY A 59 22.79 1.49 3.67
N LEU A 60 22.05 2.60 3.67
CA LEU A 60 22.34 3.77 4.50
C LEU A 60 21.14 4.15 5.39
N VAL A 61 19.95 4.28 4.83
CA VAL A 61 18.78 4.76 5.59
C VAL A 61 18.27 3.69 6.55
N VAL A 62 18.13 2.43 6.12
CA VAL A 62 17.70 1.35 7.00
C VAL A 62 18.72 1.15 8.14
N PRO A 63 20.04 0.99 7.90
CA PRO A 63 20.99 0.72 8.98
C PRO A 63 21.23 1.90 9.93
N ILE A 64 21.02 3.15 9.51
CA ILE A 64 21.24 4.34 10.36
C ILE A 64 19.95 4.84 10.99
N LEU A 65 18.89 5.01 10.20
CA LEU A 65 17.64 5.61 10.66
C LEU A 65 16.82 4.61 11.48
N PHE A 66 16.93 3.30 11.22
CA PHE A 66 16.14 2.31 11.96
C PHE A 66 16.59 2.20 13.42
N PRO A 67 17.89 2.09 13.76
CA PRO A 67 18.32 2.13 15.16
C PRO A 67 17.93 3.43 15.86
N LEU A 68 18.07 4.59 15.18
CA LEU A 68 17.71 5.90 15.74
C LEU A 68 16.21 6.05 16.05
N THR A 69 15.37 5.27 15.39
CA THR A 69 13.92 5.25 15.58
C THR A 69 13.43 3.93 16.16
N ALA A 70 14.33 3.07 16.65
CA ALA A 70 13.99 1.74 17.12
C ALA A 70 13.02 1.80 18.31
N SER A 71 13.17 2.84 19.16
CA SER A 71 12.31 3.10 20.30
C SER A 71 10.93 3.66 19.95
N ASP A 72 10.73 4.22 18.74
CA ASP A 72 9.43 4.73 18.29
C ASP A 72 9.27 4.63 16.76
N PRO A 73 8.85 3.46 16.24
CA PRO A 73 8.54 3.26 14.83
C PRO A 73 7.41 4.16 14.29
N GLU A 74 6.48 4.63 15.13
CA GLU A 74 5.42 5.54 14.70
C GLU A 74 6.00 6.91 14.31
N VAL A 75 7.06 7.38 14.99
CA VAL A 75 7.78 8.59 14.60
C VAL A 75 8.44 8.43 13.22
N ALA A 76 9.11 7.31 12.96
CA ALA A 76 9.69 7.03 11.64
C ALA A 76 8.62 7.02 10.54
N HIS A 77 7.48 6.39 10.82
CA HIS A 77 6.34 6.37 9.91
C HIS A 77 5.80 7.78 9.61
N ARG A 78 5.63 8.63 10.64
CA ARG A 78 5.23 10.03 10.44
C ARG A 78 6.27 10.84 9.67
N MET A 79 7.56 10.62 9.91
CA MET A 79 8.62 11.27 9.15
C MET A 79 8.59 10.87 7.67
N ALA A 80 8.34 9.59 7.37
CA ALA A 80 8.18 9.11 6.00
C ALA A 80 6.99 9.79 5.31
N ILE A 81 5.85 9.91 5.99
CA ILE A 81 4.67 10.63 5.47
C ILE A 81 4.99 12.11 5.22
N MET A 82 5.55 12.81 6.20
CA MET A 82 5.85 14.25 6.07
C MET A 82 6.91 14.52 4.98
N GLY A 83 7.98 13.74 4.96
CA GLY A 83 9.03 13.84 3.96
C GLY A 83 8.51 13.53 2.56
N GLY A 84 7.73 12.46 2.42
CA GLY A 84 7.08 12.09 1.16
C GLY A 84 6.08 13.14 0.67
N ALA A 85 5.31 13.76 1.57
CA ALA A 85 4.37 14.82 1.23
C ALA A 85 5.08 16.09 0.73
N VAL A 86 6.16 16.50 1.40
CA VAL A 86 6.99 17.64 0.96
C VAL A 86 7.65 17.33 -0.38
N TYR A 87 8.25 16.15 -0.52
CA TYR A 87 8.87 15.71 -1.77
C TYR A 87 7.86 15.68 -2.92
N GLY A 88 6.68 15.08 -2.71
CA GLY A 88 5.61 15.02 -3.70
C GLY A 88 5.17 16.40 -4.16
N ARG A 89 5.03 17.37 -3.26
CA ARG A 89 4.71 18.76 -3.60
C ARG A 89 5.82 19.44 -4.41
N ILE A 90 7.08 19.22 -4.06
CA ILE A 90 8.24 19.77 -4.78
C ILE A 90 8.29 19.21 -6.20
N VAL A 91 8.23 17.87 -6.35
CA VAL A 91 8.22 17.20 -7.66
C VAL A 91 7.05 17.69 -8.49
N PHE A 92 5.86 17.80 -7.89
CA PHE A 92 4.67 18.30 -8.56
C PHE A 92 4.82 19.75 -9.03
N PHE A 93 5.36 20.64 -8.17
CA PHE A 93 5.63 22.03 -8.53
C PHE A 93 6.61 22.12 -9.69
N PHE A 94 7.72 21.38 -9.64
CA PHE A 94 8.66 21.34 -10.75
C PHE A 94 8.01 20.81 -12.02
N HIS A 95 7.27 19.69 -11.96
CA HIS A 95 6.59 19.14 -13.13
C HIS A 95 5.62 20.15 -13.77
N ARG A 96 4.83 20.87 -12.97
CA ARG A 96 3.95 21.96 -13.45
C ARG A 96 4.75 23.13 -14.02
N PHE A 97 5.80 23.57 -13.32
CA PHE A 97 6.67 24.66 -13.74
C PHE A 97 7.34 24.36 -15.09
N TRP A 98 7.85 23.15 -15.27
CA TRP A 98 8.44 22.68 -16.53
C TRP A 98 7.39 22.54 -17.65
N ASN A 99 6.19 22.02 -17.34
CA ASN A 99 5.08 22.00 -18.31
C ASN A 99 4.61 23.41 -18.70
N CYS A 100 4.76 24.42 -17.83
CA CYS A 100 4.52 25.82 -18.17
C CYS A 100 5.67 26.42 -19.01
N LEU A 101 6.91 25.97 -18.82
CA LEU A 101 8.05 26.35 -19.65
C LEU A 101 8.03 25.71 -21.05
N ASN A 102 7.33 24.59 -21.24
CA ASN A 102 7.08 23.98 -22.56
C ASN A 102 6.34 24.91 -23.55
N VAL A 103 5.80 26.05 -23.09
CA VAL A 103 5.22 27.08 -23.96
C VAL A 103 6.32 27.91 -24.69
N TYR A 104 7.60 27.80 -24.30
CA TYR A 104 8.71 28.50 -24.93
C TYR A 104 9.75 27.56 -25.56
N ASN A 105 9.61 27.40 -26.88
CA ASN A 105 10.64 26.99 -27.85
C ASN A 105 11.19 25.54 -27.73
N GLU A 106 10.48 24.60 -28.37
CA GLU A 106 10.77 23.15 -28.42
C GLU A 106 12.22 22.80 -28.78
N ARG A 107 12.91 23.57 -29.64
CA ARG A 107 14.23 23.17 -30.17
C ARG A 107 15.42 23.44 -29.23
N VAL A 108 15.28 24.41 -28.32
CA VAL A 108 16.34 24.72 -27.32
C VAL A 108 16.17 23.80 -26.12
N MET A 109 14.92 23.51 -25.75
CA MET A 109 14.61 22.59 -24.66
C MET A 109 14.75 21.13 -25.06
N ASP A 110 14.57 20.72 -26.32
CA ASP A 110 14.95 19.37 -26.74
C ASP A 110 16.44 19.13 -26.51
N ARG A 111 17.32 20.09 -26.83
CA ARG A 111 18.76 19.93 -26.56
C ARG A 111 19.12 20.02 -25.08
N ILE A 112 18.44 20.84 -24.28
CA ILE A 112 18.72 20.98 -22.84
C ILE A 112 18.08 19.85 -22.01
N ALA A 113 16.89 19.39 -22.37
CA ALA A 113 16.26 18.17 -21.88
C ALA A 113 17.07 16.95 -22.32
N THR A 114 17.64 16.92 -23.52
CA THR A 114 18.62 15.89 -23.87
C THR A 114 19.87 16.01 -22.99
N ILE A 115 20.42 17.20 -22.73
CA ILE A 115 21.62 17.31 -21.87
C ILE A 115 21.35 17.04 -20.36
N LEU A 116 20.13 17.30 -19.86
CA LEU A 116 19.75 17.11 -18.45
C LEU A 116 18.94 15.82 -18.16
N LEU A 117 18.33 15.21 -19.18
CA LEU A 117 17.49 14.00 -19.11
C LEU A 117 17.92 12.89 -20.08
N ASP A 118 18.91 13.09 -20.96
CA ASP A 118 19.52 12.02 -21.75
C ASP A 118 20.70 11.40 -20.99
N GLY A 119 20.32 10.65 -19.95
CA GLY A 119 20.81 9.29 -19.86
C GLY A 119 19.79 8.41 -20.56
N ASP A 120 19.91 8.29 -21.88
CA ASP A 120 19.28 7.30 -22.74
C ASP A 120 17.79 7.00 -22.46
N SER A 121 16.92 7.85 -23.01
CA SER A 121 15.49 7.55 -23.16
C SER A 121 15.20 6.46 -24.22
N ARG A 122 16.22 5.75 -24.70
CA ARG A 122 16.12 4.62 -25.63
C ARG A 122 16.89 3.38 -25.16
N ARG A 123 16.76 3.02 -23.87
CA ARG A 123 16.70 1.62 -23.36
C ARG A 123 16.26 1.65 -21.88
N PRO A 124 15.47 0.68 -21.43
CA PRO A 124 14.23 1.01 -20.74
C PRO A 124 14.34 0.91 -19.21
N ALA A 125 13.61 1.80 -18.54
CA ALA A 125 13.12 1.55 -17.19
C ALA A 125 12.20 0.33 -17.20
N CYS A 126 12.76 -0.89 -17.20
CA CYS A 126 12.07 -2.12 -17.56
C CYS A 126 11.44 -2.04 -18.96
N ALA A 127 11.97 -2.77 -19.94
CA ALA A 127 11.26 -2.94 -21.21
C ALA A 127 10.03 -3.77 -20.89
N VAL A 128 8.93 -3.10 -20.57
CA VAL A 128 7.67 -3.53 -21.12
C VAL A 128 7.82 -3.27 -22.60
N VAL A 129 8.03 -4.37 -23.31
CA VAL A 129 8.30 -4.44 -24.73
C VAL A 129 7.21 -3.68 -25.48
N SER A 130 7.64 -3.05 -26.56
CA SER A 130 6.89 -2.35 -27.59
C SER A 130 5.95 -3.26 -28.40
N ASP A 131 5.24 -4.16 -27.74
CA ASP A 131 4.07 -4.82 -28.30
C ASP A 131 2.84 -4.18 -27.65
N ASP A 132 1.77 -3.91 -28.40
CA ASP A 132 0.69 -2.97 -28.10
C ASP A 132 -0.08 -3.15 -26.75
N VAL A 133 0.30 -4.09 -25.88
CA VAL A 133 -0.36 -4.41 -24.60
C VAL A 133 0.65 -4.53 -23.45
N ASP A 134 0.51 -3.67 -22.42
CA ASP A 134 1.27 -3.80 -21.17
C ASP A 134 0.83 -5.06 -20.39
N PRO A 135 1.70 -6.03 -20.12
CA PRO A 135 1.36 -7.30 -19.48
C PRO A 135 0.88 -7.15 -18.03
N LEU A 136 1.09 -5.98 -17.42
CA LEU A 136 0.71 -5.69 -16.05
C LEU A 136 -0.56 -4.85 -15.94
N LYS A 137 -1.04 -4.28 -17.05
CA LYS A 137 -2.24 -3.45 -17.04
C LYS A 137 -3.49 -4.33 -16.93
N GLN A 138 -4.45 -3.90 -16.10
CA GLN A 138 -5.71 -4.59 -15.86
C GLN A 138 -6.87 -3.59 -15.76
N VAL A 139 -8.08 -4.06 -16.07
CA VAL A 139 -9.33 -3.36 -15.71
C VAL A 139 -10.11 -4.31 -14.82
N LEU A 140 -10.37 -3.89 -13.58
CA LEU A 140 -11.04 -4.70 -12.57
C LEU A 140 -12.16 -3.85 -11.98
N PHE A 141 -13.35 -4.44 -11.78
CA PHE A 141 -14.53 -3.74 -11.23
C PHE A 141 -14.77 -2.34 -11.84
N GLY A 142 -14.52 -2.18 -13.14
CA GLY A 142 -14.69 -0.91 -13.87
C GLY A 142 -13.57 0.13 -13.67
N VAL A 143 -12.49 -0.20 -12.95
CA VAL A 143 -11.35 0.68 -12.68
C VAL A 143 -10.12 0.19 -13.43
N GLU A 144 -9.41 1.11 -14.10
CA GLU A 144 -8.15 0.82 -14.78
C GLU A 144 -6.98 0.85 -13.79
N PHE A 145 -6.23 -0.24 -13.73
CA PHE A 145 -5.01 -0.39 -12.94
C PHE A 145 -3.80 -0.46 -13.88
N PRO A 146 -2.94 0.57 -13.94
CA PRO A 146 -1.78 0.56 -14.82
C PRO A 146 -0.74 -0.50 -14.43
N ARG A 147 -0.71 -0.90 -13.16
CA ARG A 147 0.13 -1.98 -12.62
C ARG A 147 -0.60 -2.71 -11.48
N PRO A 148 -0.26 -3.98 -11.18
CA PRO A 148 -0.98 -4.75 -10.17
C PRO A 148 -0.51 -4.47 -8.74
N VAL A 149 0.56 -3.71 -8.51
CA VAL A 149 1.16 -3.54 -7.17
C VAL A 149 0.93 -2.13 -6.63
N GLY A 150 0.31 -1.99 -5.46
CA GLY A 150 -0.03 -0.71 -4.84
C GLY A 150 0.23 -0.62 -3.34
N LEU A 151 0.02 0.56 -2.78
CA LEU A 151 0.13 0.80 -1.33
C LEU A 151 -1.11 0.28 -0.59
N ALA A 152 -0.91 -0.44 0.52
CA ALA A 152 -2.01 -0.90 1.37
C ALA A 152 -2.55 0.19 2.32
N ALA A 153 -3.83 0.10 2.72
CA ALA A 153 -4.37 0.97 3.76
C ALA A 153 -3.59 0.87 5.07
N GLY A 154 -3.67 1.96 5.82
CA GLY A 154 -3.04 2.15 7.12
C GLY A 154 -1.70 2.88 7.04
N PHE A 155 -1.07 2.96 5.86
CA PHE A 155 0.15 3.73 5.67
C PHE A 155 -0.16 5.23 5.55
N ASP A 156 -1.04 5.61 4.63
CA ASP A 156 -1.49 7.00 4.49
C ASP A 156 -2.95 7.16 4.91
N LYS A 157 -3.19 7.21 6.22
CA LYS A 157 -4.56 7.26 6.76
C LYS A 157 -5.33 8.52 6.39
N ASN A 158 -4.64 9.63 6.08
CA ASN A 158 -5.25 10.95 5.90
C ASN A 158 -4.91 11.59 4.54
N GLY A 159 -4.48 10.78 3.55
CA GLY A 159 -4.18 11.25 2.19
C GLY A 159 -3.02 12.25 2.09
N GLU A 160 -2.06 12.23 3.00
CA GLU A 160 -0.88 13.12 3.00
C GLU A 160 0.07 12.88 1.82
N LEU A 161 0.06 11.69 1.22
CA LEU A 161 0.97 11.29 0.14
C LEU A 161 0.32 11.31 -1.24
N LEU A 162 -0.90 11.83 -1.37
CA LEU A 162 -1.66 11.80 -2.62
C LEU A 162 -0.85 12.31 -3.83
N HIS A 163 -0.12 13.43 -3.71
CA HIS A 163 0.68 13.97 -4.83
C HIS A 163 1.75 12.98 -5.32
N LEU A 164 2.34 12.22 -4.38
CA LEU A 164 3.36 11.24 -4.69
C LEU A 164 2.73 9.97 -5.25
N LEU A 165 1.66 9.48 -4.62
CA LEU A 165 0.98 8.24 -5.01
C LEU A 165 0.26 8.34 -6.35
N THR A 166 -0.23 9.52 -6.74
CA THR A 166 -0.86 9.75 -8.05
C THR A 166 0.15 10.01 -9.17
N SER A 167 1.44 10.18 -8.86
CA SER A 167 2.46 10.52 -9.86
C SER A 167 3.08 9.32 -10.58
N SER A 168 2.78 8.09 -10.14
CA SER A 168 3.46 6.86 -10.57
C SER A 168 4.97 6.83 -10.33
N THR A 169 5.56 7.89 -9.75
CA THR A 169 7.01 7.99 -9.53
C THR A 169 7.52 6.79 -8.73
N LEU A 170 6.75 6.35 -7.72
CA LEU A 170 7.08 5.18 -6.89
C LEU A 170 7.01 3.83 -7.61
N GLY A 171 6.52 3.81 -8.85
CA GLY A 171 6.17 2.60 -9.57
C GLY A 171 4.96 1.88 -9.01
N ASN A 172 4.15 2.55 -8.17
CA ASN A 172 2.88 2.02 -7.69
C ASN A 172 1.83 2.09 -8.80
N GLY A 173 1.06 1.01 -8.93
CA GLY A 173 -0.07 0.93 -9.86
C GLY A 173 -1.35 1.51 -9.29
N PHE A 174 -1.50 1.50 -7.96
CA PHE A 174 -2.61 2.10 -7.24
C PHE A 174 -2.19 2.39 -5.80
N ALA A 175 -3.06 3.02 -5.02
CA ALA A 175 -2.87 3.13 -3.57
C ALA A 175 -4.21 3.09 -2.84
N GLU A 176 -4.21 2.52 -1.65
CA GLU A 176 -5.35 2.54 -0.74
C GLU A 176 -5.00 3.42 0.47
N ILE A 177 -5.75 4.50 0.67
CA ILE A 177 -5.61 5.39 1.83
C ILE A 177 -6.63 5.03 2.92
N GLY A 178 -6.49 5.60 4.11
CA GLY A 178 -7.32 5.26 5.28
C GLY A 178 -6.72 4.12 6.11
N SER A 179 -7.47 3.35 6.89
CA SER A 179 -8.92 3.45 7.05
C SER A 179 -9.35 4.74 7.75
N VAL A 180 -10.42 5.36 7.23
CA VAL A 180 -11.05 6.55 7.80
C VAL A 180 -12.42 6.19 8.38
N SER A 181 -12.83 6.86 9.45
CA SER A 181 -14.17 6.75 10.02
C SER A 181 -14.93 8.06 9.87
N LYS A 182 -16.23 8.06 10.15
CA LYS A 182 -17.05 9.28 10.03
C LYS A 182 -16.46 10.38 10.89
N GLU A 183 -16.31 10.08 12.18
CA GLU A 183 -15.75 11.00 13.15
C GLU A 183 -14.23 10.87 13.24
N PRO A 184 -13.50 11.95 13.56
CA PRO A 184 -12.08 11.88 13.88
C PRO A 184 -11.83 10.96 15.07
N TRP A 185 -10.75 10.19 15.03
CA TRP A 185 -10.38 9.29 16.11
C TRP A 185 -8.89 9.38 16.43
N PRO A 186 -8.48 9.59 17.69
CA PRO A 186 -7.06 9.72 18.06
C PRO A 186 -6.30 8.37 18.02
N GLY A 187 -7.03 7.26 18.11
CA GLY A 187 -6.52 5.90 18.27
C GLY A 187 -5.96 5.62 19.67
N ASN A 188 -5.32 4.47 19.82
CA ASN A 188 -4.85 3.99 21.12
C ASN A 188 -3.68 4.83 21.67
N PRO A 189 -3.41 4.81 22.99
CA PRO A 189 -2.23 5.48 23.56
C PRO A 189 -0.91 4.96 22.96
N ARG A 190 0.10 5.83 22.89
CA ARG A 190 1.46 5.45 22.46
C ARG A 190 2.28 4.88 23.62
N PRO A 191 3.28 4.02 23.36
CA PRO A 191 3.67 3.45 22.05
C PRO A 191 2.70 2.37 21.57
N ARG A 192 2.50 2.31 20.25
CA ARG A 192 1.48 1.45 19.61
C ARG A 192 1.90 0.87 18.26
N MET A 193 3.18 0.99 17.91
CA MET A 193 3.79 0.39 16.73
C MET A 193 5.20 -0.07 17.12
N PHE A 194 5.56 -1.29 16.76
CA PHE A 194 6.78 -1.98 17.17
C PHE A 194 7.35 -2.71 15.96
N ARG A 195 8.67 -2.75 15.85
CA ARG A 195 9.36 -3.48 14.78
C ARG A 195 9.98 -4.75 15.34
N LEU A 196 9.79 -5.83 14.60
CA LEU A 196 10.54 -7.08 14.75
C LEU A 196 11.48 -7.15 13.55
N ALA A 197 12.66 -6.54 13.70
CA ALA A 197 13.52 -6.23 12.57
C ALA A 197 14.06 -7.50 11.90
N ARG A 198 14.41 -8.52 12.69
CA ARG A 198 14.94 -9.81 12.21
C ARG A 198 13.89 -10.59 11.42
N ASP A 199 12.64 -10.51 11.86
CA ASP A 199 11.51 -11.17 11.21
C ASP A 199 11.01 -10.43 9.97
N GLY A 200 11.49 -9.20 9.72
CA GLY A 200 10.92 -8.34 8.70
C GLY A 200 9.44 -8.06 8.98
N ALA A 201 9.10 -7.81 10.24
CA ALA A 201 7.73 -7.70 10.72
C ALA A 201 7.48 -6.41 11.52
N VAL A 202 6.20 -6.06 11.64
CA VAL A 202 5.71 -4.92 12.44
C VAL A 202 4.51 -5.37 13.24
N ILE A 203 4.53 -5.11 14.55
CA ILE A 203 3.37 -5.24 15.43
C ILE A 203 2.75 -3.86 15.56
N ASN A 204 1.44 -3.75 15.43
CA ASN A 204 0.74 -2.48 15.66
C ASN A 204 -0.58 -2.66 16.39
N ARG A 205 -0.90 -1.68 17.22
CA ARG A 205 -2.17 -1.52 17.93
C ARG A 205 -2.64 -0.07 17.80
N MET A 206 -2.62 0.46 16.57
CA MET A 206 -2.87 1.89 16.31
C MET A 206 -4.25 2.36 16.76
N GLY A 207 -5.26 1.47 16.70
CA GLY A 207 -6.64 1.78 17.06
C GLY A 207 -7.33 2.73 16.09
N LEU A 208 -7.11 2.57 14.78
CA LEU A 208 -7.82 3.32 13.71
C LEU A 208 -7.71 4.85 13.83
N ASN A 209 -6.55 5.39 14.23
CA ASN A 209 -6.33 6.84 14.33
C ASN A 209 -6.50 7.57 12.98
N ASN A 210 -7.43 8.51 12.87
CA ASN A 210 -7.72 9.24 11.63
C ASN A 210 -8.35 10.62 11.91
N ARG A 211 -8.37 11.50 10.90
CA ARG A 211 -8.92 12.88 11.01
C ARG A 211 -10.41 13.00 10.67
N GLY A 212 -11.11 11.90 10.44
CA GLY A 212 -12.51 11.87 10.02
C GLY A 212 -12.69 11.96 8.51
N ALA A 213 -13.81 11.41 8.03
CA ALA A 213 -14.12 11.30 6.61
C ALA A 213 -14.28 12.68 5.95
N ALA A 214 -14.91 13.63 6.64
CA ALA A 214 -15.06 15.00 6.14
C ALA A 214 -13.71 15.69 5.88
N ALA A 215 -12.73 15.51 6.76
CA ALA A 215 -11.40 16.09 6.55
C ALA A 215 -10.67 15.45 5.35
N LEU A 216 -10.89 14.15 5.14
CA LEU A 216 -10.35 13.45 3.97
C LEU A 216 -11.05 13.90 2.68
N ARG A 217 -12.38 14.06 2.71
CA ARG A 217 -13.17 14.61 1.59
C ARG A 217 -12.60 15.93 1.11
N GLU A 218 -12.35 16.88 2.01
CA GLU A 218 -11.80 18.19 1.65
C GLU A 218 -10.47 18.07 0.90
N LYS A 219 -9.63 17.13 1.33
CA LYS A 219 -8.35 16.87 0.70
C LYS A 219 -8.50 16.24 -0.68
N LEU A 220 -9.30 15.20 -0.80
CA LEU A 220 -9.59 14.55 -2.07
C LEU A 220 -10.21 15.52 -3.07
N ARG A 221 -11.16 16.36 -2.62
CA ARG A 221 -11.77 17.44 -3.40
C ARG A 221 -10.73 18.42 -3.93
N SER A 222 -9.81 18.87 -3.08
CA SER A 222 -8.72 19.78 -3.49
C SER A 222 -7.76 19.16 -4.52
N MET A 223 -7.75 17.83 -4.62
CA MET A 223 -6.90 17.06 -5.53
C MET A 223 -7.67 16.39 -6.67
N SER A 224 -8.97 16.67 -6.82
CA SER A 224 -9.85 16.05 -7.82
C SER A 224 -9.30 16.11 -9.24
N THR A 225 -8.68 17.23 -9.64
CA THR A 225 -8.04 17.36 -10.96
C THR A 225 -6.86 16.40 -11.18
N LEU A 226 -6.17 16.02 -10.11
CA LEU A 226 -5.08 15.04 -10.15
C LEU A 226 -5.61 13.61 -10.10
N LEU A 227 -6.63 13.37 -9.29
CA LEU A 227 -7.29 12.07 -9.17
C LEU A 227 -8.00 11.67 -10.47
N ASN A 228 -8.56 12.64 -11.18
CA ASN A 228 -9.19 12.49 -12.50
C ASN A 228 -8.20 12.72 -13.66
N GLY A 229 -6.89 12.56 -13.40
CA GLY A 229 -5.82 12.78 -14.37
C GLY A 229 -5.87 11.82 -15.57
N THR A 230 -4.82 11.85 -16.40
CA THR A 230 -4.74 11.00 -17.61
C THR A 230 -4.79 9.51 -17.27
N ARG A 231 -4.95 8.65 -18.30
CA ARG A 231 -5.02 7.17 -18.21
C ARG A 231 -3.88 6.49 -17.43
N HIS A 232 -2.82 7.21 -17.05
CA HIS A 232 -1.68 6.68 -16.30
C HIS A 232 -1.67 7.03 -14.82
N THR A 233 -2.70 7.73 -14.33
CA THR A 233 -2.81 8.10 -12.91
C THR A 233 -3.20 6.86 -12.10
N PRO A 234 -2.39 6.43 -11.12
CA PRO A 234 -2.74 5.33 -10.24
C PRO A 234 -4.07 5.60 -9.52
N PRO A 235 -5.08 4.71 -9.60
CA PRO A 235 -6.32 4.89 -8.88
C PRO A 235 -6.08 4.90 -7.36
N ILE A 236 -6.83 5.75 -6.67
CA ILE A 236 -6.79 5.87 -5.22
C ILE A 236 -8.05 5.23 -4.62
N GLY A 237 -7.90 4.09 -3.97
CA GLY A 237 -8.94 3.49 -3.14
C GLY A 237 -9.00 4.14 -1.76
N VAL A 238 -10.17 4.13 -1.12
CA VAL A 238 -10.34 4.61 0.25
C VAL A 238 -10.89 3.47 1.11
N SER A 239 -10.10 3.08 2.12
CA SER A 239 -10.57 2.17 3.15
C SER A 239 -11.42 2.95 4.17
N ILE A 240 -12.61 2.46 4.47
CA ILE A 240 -13.54 3.03 5.46
C ILE A 240 -13.79 2.03 6.59
N THR A 241 -14.15 2.55 7.77
CA THR A 241 -14.43 1.73 8.95
C THR A 241 -15.37 2.46 9.90
N LYS A 242 -15.93 1.72 10.86
CA LYS A 242 -16.75 2.30 11.95
C LYS A 242 -15.89 3.23 12.81
N THR A 243 -16.44 4.37 13.22
CA THR A 243 -15.84 5.14 14.33
C THR A 243 -15.65 4.23 15.56
N PRO A 244 -14.43 4.09 16.11
CA PRO A 244 -14.15 3.20 17.25
C PRO A 244 -14.65 3.73 18.61
N SER A 245 -15.88 4.27 18.64
CA SER A 245 -16.54 4.74 19.85
C SER A 245 -17.50 3.68 20.40
N PRO A 246 -17.46 3.40 21.73
CA PRO A 246 -18.34 2.42 22.36
C PRO A 246 -19.80 2.90 22.40
N THR A 247 -20.05 4.18 22.08
CA THR A 247 -21.39 4.75 21.97
C THR A 247 -22.01 4.56 20.58
N ILE A 248 -21.25 4.04 19.60
CA ILE A 248 -21.67 3.84 18.22
C ILE A 248 -21.69 2.34 17.93
N GLU A 249 -22.86 1.73 18.10
CA GLU A 249 -23.09 0.29 17.94
C GLU A 249 -24.31 -0.01 17.05
N ASN A 250 -24.47 -1.26 16.61
CA ASN A 250 -25.63 -1.75 15.85
C ASN A 250 -25.97 -0.85 14.65
N ASP A 251 -27.21 -0.38 14.55
CA ASP A 251 -27.67 0.46 13.44
C ASP A 251 -26.92 1.80 13.35
N ALA A 252 -26.49 2.35 14.49
CA ALA A 252 -25.68 3.57 14.50
C ALA A 252 -24.28 3.33 13.91
N ALA A 253 -23.71 2.13 14.11
CA ALA A 253 -22.46 1.72 13.48
C ALA A 253 -22.58 1.56 11.97
N ILE A 254 -23.69 1.01 11.49
CA ILE A 254 -23.98 0.90 10.06
C ILE A 254 -24.14 2.31 9.46
N ALA A 255 -24.91 3.18 10.10
CA ALA A 255 -25.09 4.57 9.67
C ALA A 255 -23.77 5.37 9.65
N ASP A 256 -22.85 5.09 10.58
CA ASP A 256 -21.51 5.68 10.61
C ASP A 256 -20.68 5.28 9.37
N ILE A 257 -20.68 3.99 9.02
CA ILE A 257 -19.98 3.49 7.83
C ILE A 257 -20.60 4.06 6.55
N VAL A 258 -21.93 4.09 6.44
CA VAL A 258 -22.63 4.67 5.28
C VAL A 258 -22.31 6.17 5.13
N ALA A 259 -22.28 6.92 6.23
CA ALA A 259 -21.87 8.32 6.19
C ALA A 259 -20.40 8.48 5.77
N SER A 260 -19.51 7.62 6.25
CA SER A 260 -18.10 7.60 5.82
C SER A 260 -17.97 7.32 4.32
N PHE A 261 -18.78 6.39 3.79
CA PHE A 261 -18.86 6.09 2.37
C PHE A 261 -19.28 7.31 1.55
N ASP A 262 -20.39 7.97 1.92
CA ASP A 262 -20.94 9.11 1.19
C ASP A 262 -19.96 10.29 1.09
N GLU A 263 -19.18 10.51 2.15
CA GLU A 263 -18.14 11.53 2.22
C GLU A 263 -17.02 11.35 1.17
N VAL A 264 -16.64 10.10 0.86
CA VAL A 264 -15.42 9.81 0.08
C VAL A 264 -15.69 9.13 -1.27
N ALA A 265 -16.86 8.50 -1.45
CA ALA A 265 -17.26 7.82 -2.68
C ALA A 265 -17.14 8.69 -3.95
N PRO A 266 -17.48 10.00 -3.96
CA PRO A 266 -17.33 10.83 -5.14
C PRO A 266 -15.89 10.93 -5.69
N TYR A 267 -14.88 10.67 -4.85
CA TYR A 267 -13.48 10.91 -5.18
C TYR A 267 -12.61 9.65 -5.19
N ALA A 268 -13.04 8.59 -4.50
CA ALA A 268 -12.31 7.33 -4.43
C ALA A 268 -12.51 6.52 -5.72
N ALA A 269 -11.48 5.84 -6.23
CA ALA A 269 -11.62 4.92 -7.35
C ALA A 269 -12.44 3.67 -6.97
N TYR A 270 -12.23 3.16 -5.75
CA TYR A 270 -13.02 2.11 -5.11
C TYR A 270 -13.06 2.35 -3.60
N ILE A 271 -14.04 1.74 -2.94
CA ILE A 271 -14.16 1.74 -1.48
C ILE A 271 -13.81 0.37 -0.93
N ASP A 272 -12.96 0.33 0.09
CA ASP A 272 -12.66 -0.87 0.86
C ASP A 272 -13.34 -0.79 2.24
N VAL A 273 -14.29 -1.68 2.52
CA VAL A 273 -14.99 -1.73 3.81
C VAL A 273 -14.18 -2.62 4.76
N ASN A 274 -13.47 -1.98 5.69
CA ASN A 274 -12.65 -2.67 6.67
C ASN A 274 -13.49 -3.15 7.85
N ILE A 275 -13.92 -4.40 7.77
CA ILE A 275 -14.68 -5.11 8.81
C ILE A 275 -13.79 -5.83 9.84
N SER A 276 -12.46 -5.79 9.67
CA SER A 276 -11.51 -6.75 10.24
C SER A 276 -10.44 -6.17 11.17
N CYS A 277 -10.61 -4.96 11.71
CA CYS A 277 -9.54 -4.35 12.50
C CYS A 277 -9.40 -4.98 13.91
N PRO A 278 -8.26 -5.62 14.24
CA PRO A 278 -8.09 -6.32 15.52
C PRO A 278 -7.73 -5.40 16.69
N ASN A 279 -7.67 -4.08 16.45
CA ASN A 279 -7.03 -3.12 17.35
C ASN A 279 -8.02 -2.16 18.04
N THR A 280 -9.31 -2.49 18.04
CA THR A 280 -10.35 -1.74 18.74
C THR A 280 -10.66 -2.43 20.09
N ALA A 281 -10.87 -1.63 21.14
CA ALA A 281 -11.13 -2.16 22.48
C ALA A 281 -12.49 -2.88 22.60
N GLU A 282 -13.41 -2.59 21.68
CA GLU A 282 -14.76 -3.14 21.67
C GLU A 282 -14.82 -4.59 21.17
N GLY A 283 -13.82 -5.06 20.40
CA GLY A 283 -13.79 -6.42 19.85
C GLY A 283 -14.95 -6.78 18.89
N LYS A 284 -15.92 -5.88 18.69
CA LYS A 284 -17.08 -6.07 17.81
C LYS A 284 -16.67 -5.79 16.36
N THR A 285 -16.62 -6.85 15.57
CA THR A 285 -16.40 -6.80 14.13
C THR A 285 -17.71 -7.13 13.38
N PHE A 286 -17.77 -6.83 12.09
CA PHE A 286 -18.88 -7.25 11.22
C PHE A 286 -18.57 -8.61 10.57
N GLU A 287 -17.97 -9.52 11.35
CA GLU A 287 -17.52 -10.84 10.90
C GLU A 287 -18.47 -11.97 11.30
N ASP A 288 -19.53 -11.64 12.02
CA ASP A 288 -20.71 -12.50 12.09
C ASP A 288 -21.55 -12.31 10.83
N LEU A 289 -22.18 -13.40 10.36
CA LEU A 289 -22.91 -13.42 9.10
C LEU A 289 -24.14 -12.48 9.12
N GLU A 290 -24.87 -12.41 10.23
CA GLU A 290 -26.05 -11.55 10.35
C GLU A 290 -25.63 -10.07 10.39
N ALA A 291 -24.57 -9.76 11.14
CA ALA A 291 -24.01 -8.41 11.20
C ALA A 291 -23.48 -7.95 9.82
N LEU A 292 -22.79 -8.84 9.10
CA LEU A 292 -22.30 -8.59 7.74
C LEU A 292 -23.46 -8.32 6.78
N GLU A 293 -24.51 -9.15 6.82
CA GLU A 293 -25.68 -9.00 5.95
C GLU A 293 -26.39 -7.67 6.18
N LYS A 294 -26.59 -7.27 7.44
CA LYS A 294 -27.17 -5.96 7.77
C LYS A 294 -26.31 -4.80 7.27
N LEU A 295 -25.00 -4.84 7.53
CA LEU A 295 -24.07 -3.80 7.09
C LEU A 295 -24.05 -3.67 5.56
N LEU A 296 -23.78 -4.77 4.87
CA LEU A 296 -23.65 -4.77 3.41
C LEU A 296 -24.99 -4.49 2.74
N GLY A 297 -26.10 -4.99 3.27
CA GLY A 297 -27.45 -4.70 2.77
C GLY A 297 -27.75 -3.20 2.77
N ALA A 298 -27.46 -2.51 3.87
CA ALA A 298 -27.64 -1.06 3.97
C ALA A 298 -26.66 -0.29 3.07
N LEU A 299 -25.38 -0.63 3.12
CA LEU A 299 -24.33 0.07 2.37
C LEU A 299 -24.49 -0.09 0.85
N LEU A 300 -24.75 -1.31 0.36
CA LEU A 300 -24.88 -1.59 -1.06
C LEU A 300 -26.20 -1.07 -1.63
N THR A 301 -27.26 -1.02 -0.83
CA THR A 301 -28.49 -0.28 -1.17
C THR A 301 -28.20 1.21 -1.36
N TRP A 302 -27.53 1.84 -0.39
CA TRP A 302 -27.14 3.25 -0.49
C TRP A 302 -26.25 3.52 -1.72
N ARG A 303 -25.24 2.66 -1.94
CA ARG A 303 -24.34 2.73 -3.09
C ARG A 303 -25.10 2.59 -4.40
N ARG A 304 -26.05 1.66 -4.52
CA ARG A 304 -26.86 1.50 -5.74
C ARG A 304 -27.67 2.76 -6.05
N ASP A 305 -28.26 3.37 -5.02
CA ASP A 305 -29.18 4.49 -5.21
C ASP A 305 -28.45 5.83 -5.46
N ASN A 306 -27.22 6.00 -4.94
CA ASN A 306 -26.48 7.26 -5.01
C ASN A 306 -25.19 7.21 -5.87
N TYR A 307 -24.54 6.05 -5.98
CA TYR A 307 -23.25 5.87 -6.67
C TYR A 307 -23.20 4.51 -7.42
N PRO A 308 -24.07 4.27 -8.42
CA PRO A 308 -24.29 2.96 -9.03
C PRO A 308 -23.08 2.35 -9.74
N ASP A 309 -22.01 3.12 -9.95
CA ASP A 309 -20.76 2.65 -10.56
C ASP A 309 -19.60 2.55 -9.56
N LYS A 310 -19.81 2.86 -8.27
CA LYS A 310 -18.73 2.87 -7.27
C LYS A 310 -18.39 1.44 -6.82
N PRO A 311 -17.18 0.93 -7.05
CA PRO A 311 -16.81 -0.40 -6.59
C PRO A 311 -16.70 -0.45 -5.07
N VAL A 312 -17.29 -1.47 -4.45
CA VAL A 312 -17.22 -1.72 -3.01
C VAL A 312 -16.60 -3.09 -2.77
N LEU A 313 -15.48 -3.07 -2.07
CA LEU A 313 -14.72 -4.25 -1.67
C LEU A 313 -14.86 -4.46 -0.16
N VAL A 314 -14.61 -5.68 0.30
CA VAL A 314 -14.61 -6.04 1.73
C VAL A 314 -13.26 -6.57 2.17
N LYS A 315 -12.72 -6.04 3.28
CA LYS A 315 -11.44 -6.49 3.85
C LYS A 315 -11.62 -7.58 4.91
N LEU A 316 -11.14 -8.78 4.63
CA LEU A 316 -11.25 -9.92 5.54
C LEU A 316 -10.11 -10.00 6.56
N SER A 317 -10.42 -10.49 7.76
CA SER A 317 -9.42 -10.85 8.76
C SER A 317 -8.56 -12.03 8.33
N PRO A 318 -7.35 -12.14 8.86
CA PRO A 318 -6.57 -13.34 8.70
C PRO A 318 -7.17 -14.53 9.46
N PRO A 319 -6.90 -15.77 9.00
CA PRO A 319 -7.20 -16.96 9.77
C PRO A 319 -6.39 -16.99 11.08
N PRO A 320 -6.99 -17.42 12.21
CA PRO A 320 -6.24 -17.73 13.43
C PRO A 320 -5.29 -18.92 13.21
N ALA A 321 -4.36 -19.15 14.13
CA ALA A 321 -3.36 -20.21 14.01
C ALA A 321 -4.01 -21.61 13.94
N GLU A 322 -5.08 -21.77 14.71
CA GLU A 322 -5.88 -22.98 14.87
C GLU A 322 -7.01 -23.10 13.84
N ALA A 323 -7.02 -22.27 12.80
CA ALA A 323 -8.06 -22.30 11.77
C ALA A 323 -8.20 -23.70 11.15
N ASP A 324 -9.41 -24.24 11.24
CA ASP A 324 -9.80 -25.54 10.70
C ASP A 324 -10.84 -25.37 9.58
N ASP A 325 -11.38 -26.50 9.09
CA ASP A 325 -12.42 -26.50 8.06
C ASP A 325 -13.69 -25.74 8.49
N THR A 326 -14.00 -25.71 9.79
CA THR A 326 -15.15 -24.97 10.35
C THR A 326 -14.97 -23.47 10.15
N TYR A 327 -13.78 -22.95 10.48
CA TYR A 327 -13.43 -21.55 10.25
C TYR A 327 -13.57 -21.20 8.76
N TYR A 328 -12.98 -22.02 7.89
CA TYR A 328 -13.01 -21.78 6.45
C TYR A 328 -14.42 -21.88 5.84
N GLU A 329 -15.31 -22.74 6.37
CA GLU A 329 -16.72 -22.75 5.97
C GLU A 329 -17.46 -21.49 6.44
N GLY A 330 -17.15 -20.97 7.63
CA GLY A 330 -17.63 -19.66 8.09
C GLY A 330 -17.25 -18.53 7.13
N VAL A 331 -15.97 -18.49 6.72
CA VAL A 331 -15.49 -17.56 5.68
C VAL A 331 -16.24 -17.76 4.36
N SER A 332 -16.45 -19.01 3.93
CA SER A 332 -17.19 -19.32 2.70
C SER A 332 -18.60 -18.75 2.72
N ARG A 333 -19.32 -18.87 3.83
CA ARG A 333 -20.67 -18.32 3.99
C ARG A 333 -20.67 -16.81 3.89
N MET A 334 -19.75 -16.13 4.58
CA MET A 334 -19.60 -14.67 4.50
C MET A 334 -19.30 -14.21 3.08
N VAL A 335 -18.35 -14.85 2.40
CA VAL A 335 -17.99 -14.52 1.02
C VAL A 335 -19.16 -14.71 0.07
N ARG A 336 -19.86 -15.84 0.14
CA ARG A 336 -21.04 -16.11 -0.71
C ARG A 336 -22.13 -15.06 -0.48
N LYS A 337 -22.43 -14.73 0.77
CA LYS A 337 -23.43 -13.71 1.12
C LYS A 337 -23.01 -12.31 0.65
N ALA A 338 -21.75 -11.93 0.83
CA ALA A 338 -21.22 -10.67 0.32
C ALA A 338 -21.35 -10.55 -1.21
N VAL A 339 -21.03 -11.61 -1.95
CA VAL A 339 -21.19 -11.66 -3.41
C VAL A 339 -22.67 -11.61 -3.81
N GLU A 340 -23.55 -12.34 -3.11
CA GLU A 340 -25.01 -12.30 -3.31
C GLU A 340 -25.58 -10.87 -3.17
N LEU A 341 -25.07 -10.11 -2.20
CA LEU A 341 -25.49 -8.72 -1.96
C LEU A 341 -24.88 -7.71 -2.95
N GLY A 342 -23.91 -8.13 -3.77
CA GLY A 342 -23.30 -7.29 -4.81
C GLY A 342 -21.95 -6.66 -4.45
N VAL A 343 -21.15 -7.27 -3.57
CA VAL A 343 -19.75 -6.88 -3.36
C VAL A 343 -18.92 -7.14 -4.62
N ASP A 344 -18.11 -6.16 -5.02
CA ASP A 344 -17.33 -6.19 -6.28
C ASP A 344 -15.99 -6.91 -6.15
N GLY A 345 -15.47 -7.06 -4.93
CA GLY A 345 -14.17 -7.68 -4.68
C GLY A 345 -13.82 -7.82 -3.20
N PHE A 346 -12.68 -8.45 -2.92
CA PHE A 346 -12.19 -8.63 -1.55
C PHE A 346 -10.76 -8.14 -1.40
N VAL A 347 -10.43 -7.61 -0.24
CA VAL A 347 -9.06 -7.28 0.17
C VAL A 347 -8.65 -8.24 1.29
N MET A 348 -7.50 -8.90 1.17
CA MET A 348 -7.05 -9.80 2.22
C MET A 348 -5.53 -10.02 2.22
N ILE A 349 -4.87 -10.07 3.37
CA ILE A 349 -5.40 -10.10 4.75
C ILE A 349 -5.06 -8.83 5.53
N ASN A 350 -5.87 -8.58 6.56
CA ASN A 350 -5.51 -7.70 7.66
C ASN A 350 -4.39 -8.31 8.54
N THR A 351 -3.93 -7.61 9.57
CA THR A 351 -2.85 -8.07 10.45
C THR A 351 -3.27 -9.20 11.38
N ILE A 352 -2.36 -10.15 11.69
CA ILE A 352 -2.62 -11.33 12.53
C ILE A 352 -2.56 -10.97 14.01
N ALA A 353 -3.60 -11.28 14.78
CA ALA A 353 -3.63 -10.94 16.21
C ALA A 353 -2.83 -11.93 17.08
N ASP A 354 -2.84 -13.22 16.73
CA ASP A 354 -2.17 -14.27 17.48
C ASP A 354 -0.65 -14.31 17.24
N ARG A 355 0.02 -15.21 17.98
CA ARG A 355 1.47 -15.47 17.89
C ARG A 355 1.73 -16.96 17.67
N GLY A 356 0.94 -17.59 16.80
CA GLY A 356 1.08 -18.99 16.44
C GLY A 356 2.50 -19.35 16.02
N ASP A 357 2.90 -20.59 16.28
CA ASP A 357 4.25 -21.07 15.97
C ASP A 357 4.51 -21.14 14.45
N ASP A 358 3.44 -21.22 13.63
CA ASP A 358 3.49 -21.14 12.16
C ASP A 358 4.03 -19.80 11.63
N LEU A 359 4.02 -18.75 12.45
CA LEU A 359 4.62 -17.46 12.11
C LEU A 359 6.15 -17.51 12.08
N ASN A 360 6.78 -18.55 12.64
CA ASN A 360 8.23 -18.76 12.63
C ASN A 360 9.03 -17.53 13.12
N LEU A 361 8.54 -16.86 14.17
CA LEU A 361 9.20 -15.68 14.74
C LEU A 361 10.53 -16.06 15.40
N ASP A 362 11.58 -15.29 15.16
CA ASP A 362 12.90 -15.41 15.79
C ASP A 362 12.83 -14.99 17.26
N ARG A 363 12.39 -15.93 18.10
CA ARG A 363 12.33 -15.76 19.56
C ARG A 363 13.70 -15.87 20.24
N SER A 364 14.82 -15.83 19.50
CA SER A 364 16.15 -15.81 20.11
C SER A 364 16.31 -14.59 21.03
N VAL A 365 17.07 -14.77 22.11
CA VAL A 365 17.14 -13.81 23.22
C VAL A 365 17.62 -12.44 22.73
N GLY A 366 16.75 -11.42 22.79
CA GLY A 366 17.19 -10.02 22.61
C GLY A 366 16.16 -9.00 22.08
N ASP A 367 15.08 -9.40 21.40
CA ASP A 367 14.08 -8.44 20.91
C ASP A 367 12.87 -8.37 21.84
N SER A 368 12.83 -7.32 22.68
CA SER A 368 11.77 -7.08 23.68
C SER A 368 10.38 -6.88 23.07
N ASN A 369 10.28 -6.61 21.76
CA ASN A 369 9.00 -6.32 21.12
C ASN A 369 8.15 -7.55 20.84
N HIS A 370 8.69 -8.78 20.95
CA HIS A 370 7.94 -10.02 20.71
C HIS A 370 6.68 -10.15 21.57
N GLY A 371 6.73 -9.66 22.81
CA GLY A 371 5.61 -9.69 23.76
C GLY A 371 4.56 -8.60 23.55
N GLU A 372 4.76 -7.71 22.57
CA GLU A 372 3.85 -6.59 22.34
C GLU A 372 2.50 -7.05 21.78
N LYS A 373 1.42 -6.51 22.36
CA LYS A 373 0.05 -6.75 21.89
C LYS A 373 -0.23 -6.02 20.57
N GLY A 374 -1.14 -6.58 19.78
CA GLY A 374 -1.62 -6.01 18.53
C GLY A 374 -1.35 -6.91 17.34
N GLY A 375 -1.81 -6.46 16.17
CA GLY A 375 -1.68 -7.20 14.92
C GLY A 375 -0.26 -7.19 14.38
N ILE A 376 0.27 -8.37 14.05
CA ILE A 376 1.54 -8.55 13.33
C ILE A 376 1.32 -8.51 11.81
N SER A 377 2.26 -7.88 11.12
CA SER A 377 2.35 -7.81 9.65
C SER A 377 3.78 -8.08 9.21
N GLY A 378 4.01 -8.26 7.91
CA GLY A 378 5.36 -8.52 7.35
C GLY A 378 5.55 -9.96 6.92
N LYS A 379 6.80 -10.41 6.78
CA LYS A 379 7.10 -11.75 6.21
C LYS A 379 6.37 -12.92 6.92
N PRO A 380 6.22 -12.94 8.25
CA PRO A 380 5.55 -14.04 8.96
C PRO A 380 4.12 -14.32 8.50
N VAL A 381 3.38 -13.30 8.05
CA VAL A 381 1.94 -13.45 7.74
C VAL A 381 1.67 -14.04 6.37
N ARG A 382 2.71 -14.20 5.54
CA ARG A 382 2.60 -14.52 4.11
C ARG A 382 1.84 -15.81 3.85
N GLN A 383 2.13 -16.87 4.59
CA GLN A 383 1.50 -18.17 4.32
C GLN A 383 0.00 -18.13 4.59
N ARG A 384 -0.42 -17.48 5.69
CA ARG A 384 -1.85 -17.29 5.99
C ARG A 384 -2.55 -16.42 4.95
N ALA A 385 -1.87 -15.38 4.44
CA ALA A 385 -2.38 -14.57 3.33
C ALA A 385 -2.65 -15.42 2.08
N ILE A 386 -1.68 -16.26 1.69
CA ILE A 386 -1.81 -17.16 0.54
C ILE A 386 -2.96 -18.14 0.74
N ASN A 387 -3.06 -18.75 1.92
CA ASN A 387 -4.10 -19.73 2.23
C ASN A 387 -5.50 -19.11 2.12
N LEU A 388 -5.71 -17.90 2.65
CA LEU A 388 -7.01 -17.24 2.56
C LEU A 388 -7.33 -16.80 1.13
N VAL A 389 -6.37 -16.22 0.40
CA VAL A 389 -6.54 -15.86 -1.02
C VAL A 389 -6.96 -17.09 -1.84
N ARG A 390 -6.25 -18.21 -1.65
CA ARG A 390 -6.54 -19.48 -2.30
C ARG A 390 -7.95 -19.97 -1.99
N HIS A 391 -8.35 -19.91 -0.72
CA HIS A 391 -9.68 -20.33 -0.28
C HIS A 391 -10.79 -19.48 -0.90
N VAL A 392 -10.69 -18.14 -0.79
CA VAL A 392 -11.70 -17.23 -1.33
C VAL A 392 -11.78 -17.33 -2.86
N TYR A 393 -10.64 -17.52 -3.54
CA TYR A 393 -10.63 -17.76 -4.98
C TYR A 393 -11.42 -19.03 -5.37
N LYS A 394 -11.29 -20.12 -4.61
CA LYS A 394 -12.10 -21.35 -4.81
C LYS A 394 -13.58 -21.07 -4.59
N VAL A 395 -13.93 -20.40 -3.49
CA VAL A 395 -15.33 -20.10 -3.15
C VAL A 395 -16.02 -19.26 -4.22
N THR A 396 -15.31 -18.30 -4.81
CA THR A 396 -15.84 -17.41 -5.87
C THR A 396 -15.68 -17.98 -7.28
N ALA A 397 -15.11 -19.18 -7.42
CA ALA A 397 -14.74 -19.80 -8.69
C ALA A 397 -13.91 -18.86 -9.60
N GLY A 398 -13.08 -18.01 -9.00
CA GLY A 398 -12.26 -17.02 -9.69
C GLY A 398 -13.03 -15.90 -10.40
N LYS A 399 -14.33 -15.73 -10.12
CA LYS A 399 -15.19 -14.72 -10.77
C LYS A 399 -15.11 -13.34 -10.12
N VAL A 400 -14.66 -13.27 -8.87
CA VAL A 400 -14.61 -12.04 -8.07
C VAL A 400 -13.14 -11.67 -7.83
N PRO A 401 -12.69 -10.46 -8.25
CA PRO A 401 -11.32 -10.02 -8.05
C PRO A 401 -10.91 -9.96 -6.58
N ILE A 402 -9.65 -10.31 -6.31
CA ILE A 402 -9.05 -10.29 -4.96
C ILE A 402 -7.83 -9.37 -4.97
N ILE A 403 -7.74 -8.47 -4.00
CA ILE A 403 -6.53 -7.70 -3.69
C ILE A 403 -5.78 -8.43 -2.57
N GLY A 404 -4.65 -9.05 -2.92
CA GLY A 404 -3.78 -9.77 -1.99
C GLY A 404 -2.84 -8.84 -1.21
N CYS A 405 -2.76 -9.01 0.10
CA CYS A 405 -1.96 -8.24 1.03
C CYS A 405 -1.40 -9.17 2.12
N GLY A 406 -0.13 -8.98 2.48
CA GLY A 406 0.50 -9.72 3.58
C GLY A 406 1.85 -10.32 3.20
N GLY A 407 2.92 -9.80 3.81
CA GLY A 407 4.27 -10.37 3.65
C GLY A 407 4.89 -10.24 2.25
N VAL A 408 4.47 -9.25 1.46
CA VAL A 408 5.02 -8.99 0.13
C VAL A 408 6.22 -8.04 0.20
N PHE A 409 7.40 -8.53 -0.19
CA PHE A 409 8.66 -7.79 -0.23
C PHE A 409 9.34 -7.87 -1.60
N THR A 410 9.01 -8.91 -2.38
CA THR A 410 9.64 -9.23 -3.66
C THR A 410 8.62 -9.56 -4.74
N ALA A 411 9.06 -9.57 -6.00
CA ALA A 411 8.24 -10.01 -7.13
C ALA A 411 7.74 -11.45 -6.95
N GLN A 412 8.56 -12.34 -6.40
CA GLN A 412 8.19 -13.73 -6.13
C GLN A 412 7.08 -13.83 -5.08
N ASP A 413 7.10 -12.98 -4.05
CA ASP A 413 6.03 -12.95 -3.05
C ASP A 413 4.70 -12.53 -3.68
N ALA A 414 4.72 -11.45 -4.48
CA ALA A 414 3.55 -10.98 -5.21
C ALA A 414 3.04 -12.04 -6.20
N TYR A 415 3.95 -12.68 -6.94
CA TYR A 415 3.61 -13.69 -7.93
C TYR A 415 2.95 -14.92 -7.30
N ARG A 416 3.41 -15.36 -6.12
CA ARG A 416 2.76 -16.46 -5.38
C ARG A 416 1.30 -16.13 -5.03
N LEU A 417 1.02 -14.92 -4.55
CA LEU A 417 -0.35 -14.50 -4.27
C LEU A 417 -1.19 -14.46 -5.55
N ILE A 418 -0.63 -13.95 -6.66
CA ILE A 418 -1.31 -13.91 -7.97
C ILE A 418 -1.68 -15.31 -8.43
N ARG A 419 -0.71 -16.23 -8.45
CA ARG A 419 -0.92 -17.62 -8.84
C ARG A 419 -1.92 -18.37 -7.96
N ASN A 420 -2.12 -17.91 -6.72
CA ASN A 420 -3.11 -18.45 -5.80
C ASN A 420 -4.47 -17.74 -5.85
N GLY A 421 -4.63 -16.69 -6.66
CA GLY A 421 -5.94 -16.08 -6.95
C GLY A 421 -6.03 -14.56 -6.78
N ALA A 422 -4.98 -13.90 -6.31
CA ALA A 422 -4.99 -12.43 -6.23
C ALA A 422 -4.91 -11.80 -7.63
N SER A 423 -5.76 -10.82 -7.91
CA SER A 423 -5.71 -10.02 -9.13
C SER A 423 -4.82 -8.79 -8.99
N LEU A 424 -4.79 -8.19 -7.80
CA LEU A 424 -3.94 -7.06 -7.42
C LEU A 424 -3.18 -7.37 -6.13
N ILE A 425 -2.12 -6.61 -5.85
CA ILE A 425 -1.22 -6.80 -4.73
C ILE A 425 -1.03 -5.48 -3.97
N GLN A 426 -1.12 -5.54 -2.65
CA GLN A 426 -0.86 -4.43 -1.73
C GLN A 426 0.42 -4.67 -0.93
N VAL A 427 1.21 -3.62 -0.77
CA VAL A 427 2.46 -3.61 0.00
C VAL A 427 2.38 -2.55 1.09
N TYR A 428 2.74 -2.93 2.32
CA TYR A 428 2.92 -2.02 3.46
C TYR A 428 4.29 -2.28 4.10
N THR A 429 4.43 -3.39 4.84
CA THR A 429 5.64 -3.67 5.61
C THR A 429 6.86 -3.80 4.71
N GLY A 430 6.70 -4.35 3.50
CA GLY A 430 7.74 -4.33 2.47
C GLY A 430 8.24 -2.92 2.16
N MET A 431 7.37 -1.91 2.07
CA MET A 431 7.78 -0.52 1.84
C MET A 431 8.58 0.06 3.02
N ILE A 432 8.28 -0.35 4.25
CA ILE A 432 9.07 0.05 5.42
C ILE A 432 10.51 -0.45 5.27
N TYR A 433 10.70 -1.76 5.02
CA TYR A 433 12.02 -2.39 5.03
C TYR A 433 12.81 -2.19 3.72
N GLU A 434 12.13 -2.20 2.57
CA GLU A 434 12.74 -2.16 1.25
C GLU A 434 12.79 -0.73 0.67
N GLY A 435 11.97 0.18 1.21
CA GLY A 435 11.87 1.56 0.77
C GLY A 435 10.81 1.81 -0.30
N PRO A 436 10.66 3.07 -0.75
CA PRO A 436 9.54 3.52 -1.58
C PRO A 436 9.55 2.96 -3.01
N TRP A 437 10.69 2.51 -3.53
CA TRP A 437 10.80 1.95 -4.88
C TRP A 437 10.44 0.45 -4.96
N VAL A 438 10.04 -0.16 -3.83
CA VAL A 438 9.64 -1.58 -3.77
C VAL A 438 8.52 -1.90 -4.77
N PHE A 439 7.58 -0.98 -5.01
CA PHE A 439 6.50 -1.20 -5.98
C PHE A 439 7.04 -1.39 -7.40
N ARG A 440 7.99 -0.53 -7.80
CA ARG A 440 8.67 -0.63 -9.09
C ARG A 440 9.43 -1.96 -9.20
N ASP A 441 10.22 -2.30 -8.20
CA ASP A 441 11.04 -3.51 -8.20
C ASP A 441 10.16 -4.78 -8.32
N ILE A 442 9.03 -4.82 -7.59
CA ILE A 442 8.06 -5.91 -7.69
C ILE A 442 7.43 -5.95 -9.08
N ASN A 443 6.96 -4.82 -9.61
CA ASN A 443 6.35 -4.78 -10.95
C ASN A 443 7.32 -5.23 -12.04
N CYS A 444 8.58 -4.80 -12.01
CA CYS A 444 9.58 -5.23 -12.99
C CYS A 444 9.82 -6.75 -12.92
N GLY A 445 10.02 -7.28 -11.70
CA GLY A 445 10.19 -8.71 -11.53
C GLY A 445 8.93 -9.52 -11.86
N LEU A 446 7.72 -8.97 -11.68
CA LEU A 446 6.48 -9.62 -12.11
C LEU A 446 6.43 -9.76 -13.64
N ALA A 447 6.77 -8.71 -14.39
CA ALA A 447 6.82 -8.79 -15.85
C ALA A 447 7.80 -9.86 -16.35
N GLU A 448 8.94 -10.03 -15.66
CA GLU A 448 9.91 -11.09 -15.95
C GLU A 448 9.38 -12.48 -15.63
N LEU A 449 8.74 -12.66 -14.46
CA LEU A 449 8.16 -13.93 -14.05
C LEU A 449 7.01 -14.36 -14.97
N LEU A 450 6.14 -13.43 -15.38
CA LEU A 450 5.06 -13.70 -16.33
C LEU A 450 5.61 -14.17 -17.68
N ARG A 451 6.60 -13.47 -18.24
CA ARG A 451 7.24 -13.85 -19.49
C ARG A 451 7.92 -15.22 -19.40
N LYS A 452 8.59 -15.49 -18.27
CA LYS A 452 9.24 -16.78 -18.02
C LYS A 452 8.25 -17.94 -18.04
N ASP A 453 7.07 -17.74 -17.45
CA ASP A 453 6.01 -18.75 -17.39
C ASP A 453 5.09 -18.73 -18.64
N GLY A 454 5.42 -17.93 -19.65
CA GLY A 454 4.72 -17.90 -20.94
C GLY A 454 3.43 -17.10 -20.95
N TYR A 455 3.16 -16.26 -19.94
CA TYR A 455 1.96 -15.45 -19.85
C TYR A 455 2.11 -14.12 -20.59
N SER A 456 1.10 -13.77 -21.38
CA SER A 456 1.05 -12.49 -22.12
C SER A 456 0.53 -11.35 -21.26
N ASN A 457 -0.27 -11.66 -20.23
CA ASN A 457 -0.79 -10.70 -19.28
C ASN A 457 -0.99 -11.33 -17.90
N VAL A 458 -0.86 -10.52 -16.84
CA VAL A 458 -0.97 -10.93 -15.44
C VAL A 458 -2.28 -11.68 -15.13
N HIS A 459 -3.39 -11.37 -15.81
CA HIS A 459 -4.67 -12.06 -15.58
C HIS A 459 -4.61 -13.57 -15.89
N GLU A 460 -3.75 -13.99 -16.82
CA GLU A 460 -3.56 -15.40 -17.18
C GLU A 460 -2.90 -16.19 -16.05
N ALA A 461 -2.07 -15.52 -15.25
CA ALA A 461 -1.44 -16.11 -14.07
C ALA A 461 -2.36 -16.16 -12.84
N VAL A 462 -3.52 -15.48 -12.86
CA VAL A 462 -4.40 -15.42 -11.68
C VAL A 462 -5.01 -16.80 -11.41
N GLY A 463 -4.70 -17.34 -10.22
CA GLY A 463 -5.28 -18.58 -9.71
C GLY A 463 -4.83 -19.86 -10.43
N VAL A 464 -3.74 -19.81 -11.21
CA VAL A 464 -3.25 -20.98 -11.97
C VAL A 464 -2.88 -22.17 -11.07
N ASP A 465 -2.33 -21.90 -9.87
CA ASP A 465 -2.00 -22.95 -8.90
C ASP A 465 -3.25 -23.54 -8.25
N VAL A 466 -4.39 -22.87 -8.35
CA VAL A 466 -5.69 -23.34 -7.84
C VAL A 466 -6.38 -24.20 -8.90
N LYS A 467 -6.41 -23.72 -10.14
CA LYS A 467 -7.03 -24.41 -11.28
C LYS A 467 -6.38 -25.76 -11.53
N SER A 468 -5.06 -25.86 -11.40
CA SER A 468 -4.31 -27.10 -11.60
C SER A 468 -4.61 -28.21 -10.59
N GLU A 469 -5.34 -27.95 -9.50
CA GLU A 469 -5.79 -29.01 -8.58
C GLU A 469 -7.06 -29.73 -9.06
N PHE A 470 -7.77 -29.14 -10.03
CA PHE A 470 -9.04 -29.67 -10.56
C PHE A 470 -8.88 -30.38 -11.91
N TYR A 471 -7.65 -30.44 -12.44
CA TYR A 471 -7.24 -31.16 -13.65
C TYR A 471 -6.15 -32.15 -13.28
#